data_AF-A3IU99-F1
#
_entry.id   AF-A3IU99-F1
#
_cell.length_a   1.000
_cell.length_b   1.000
_cell.length_c   1.000
_cell.angle_alpha   90.00
_cell.angle_beta   90.00
_cell.angle_gamma   90.00
#
_symmetry.space_group_name_H-M   'P 1'
#
loop_
_entity.id
_entity.type
_entity.pdbx_description
1 polymer ?
#
loop_
_entity_poly.entity_id
_entity_poly.type
_entity_poly.pdbx_seq_one_letter_code
_entity_poly.pdbx_strand_id
1 'polypeptide(L)'
;MRHEAREWFSKIKKPTKDTPPINTDFDLYYLCLMMGLASKNKSTPDPSHSADFVDRFVKQHERQQNLIIGLLIQAELSDKSLTLDDKNQAKKILKDLIDPTNRFTSLTDDGMDKMNAYASGGFDYLQSKMPKPYFAEDFLIRYVEILKTEMDNNHNW
;
A
#
# COMPACT_ATOMS: atom_id res chain seq x y z
N MET A 1 1.93 8.34 5.92
CA MET A 1 0.57 7.87 6.31
C MET A 1 -0.26 9.06 6.82
N ARG A 2 -1.53 9.16 6.42
CA ARG A 2 -2.49 10.20 6.85
C ARG A 2 -2.67 10.26 8.37
N HIS A 3 -2.93 11.45 8.93
CA HIS A 3 -3.23 11.62 10.36
C HIS A 3 -4.45 10.79 10.80
N GLU A 4 -5.53 10.82 10.01
CA GLU A 4 -6.77 10.07 10.27
C GLU A 4 -6.52 8.56 10.36
N ALA A 5 -5.65 8.01 9.51
CA ALA A 5 -5.28 6.60 9.56
C ALA A 5 -4.57 6.27 10.88
N ARG A 6 -3.62 7.12 11.33
CA ARG A 6 -2.95 6.93 12.62
C ARG A 6 -3.94 6.95 13.78
N GLU A 7 -4.89 7.89 13.77
CA GLU A 7 -5.93 7.95 14.80
C GLU A 7 -6.83 6.72 14.78
N TRP A 8 -7.20 6.24 13.59
CA TRP A 8 -8.03 5.05 13.42
C TRP A 8 -7.34 3.80 13.96
N PHE A 9 -6.05 3.62 13.67
CA PHE A 9 -5.25 2.49 14.16
C PHE A 9 -4.68 2.65 15.58
N SER A 10 -4.89 3.79 16.24
CA SER A 10 -4.26 4.15 17.53
C SER A 10 -4.43 3.13 18.66
N LYS A 11 -5.48 2.29 18.63
CA LYS A 11 -5.74 1.29 19.67
C LYS A 11 -5.03 -0.05 19.44
N ILE A 12 -4.70 -0.37 18.19
CA ILE A 12 -4.05 -1.63 17.82
C ILE A 12 -2.53 -1.53 17.68
N LYS A 13 -1.98 -0.31 17.69
CA LYS A 13 -0.52 -0.03 17.69
C LYS A 13 0.11 -0.10 19.09
N LYS A 14 -0.57 -0.68 20.08
CA LYS A 14 -0.11 -0.63 21.47
C LYS A 14 0.88 -1.75 21.78
N PRO A 15 2.02 -1.44 22.43
CA PRO A 15 2.94 -2.47 22.89
C PRO A 15 2.31 -3.25 24.05
N THR A 16 1.87 -4.48 23.79
CA THR A 16 1.76 -5.51 24.82
C THR A 16 3.16 -6.04 25.15
N LYS A 17 3.34 -6.64 26.34
CA LYS A 17 4.65 -7.13 26.82
C LYS A 17 5.27 -8.20 25.91
N ASP A 18 4.45 -8.84 25.08
CA ASP A 18 4.84 -9.77 24.03
C ASP A 18 4.73 -9.03 22.69
N THR A 19 5.78 -9.11 21.87
CA THR A 19 5.97 -8.35 20.63
C THR A 19 4.68 -8.24 19.81
N PRO A 20 4.12 -7.03 19.60
CA PRO A 20 2.90 -6.87 18.84
C PRO A 20 3.06 -7.35 17.39
N PRO A 21 1.96 -7.78 16.73
CA PRO A 21 1.99 -8.08 15.31
C PRO A 21 2.09 -6.82 14.43
N ILE A 22 1.77 -5.63 14.96
CA ILE A 22 1.84 -4.33 14.28
C ILE A 22 2.66 -3.37 15.15
N ASN A 23 3.88 -3.03 14.72
CA ASN A 23 4.87 -2.33 15.53
C ASN A 23 5.16 -0.92 15.05
N THR A 24 4.95 -0.65 13.77
CA THR A 24 5.37 0.58 13.11
C THR A 24 4.24 1.20 12.31
N ASP A 25 4.36 2.51 12.04
CA ASP A 25 3.48 3.16 11.03
C ASP A 25 3.70 2.58 9.63
N PHE A 26 4.85 1.92 9.42
CA PHE A 26 5.13 1.22 8.18
C PHE A 26 4.24 -0.01 8.01
N ASP A 27 4.11 -0.84 9.05
CA ASP A 27 3.23 -2.02 9.03
C ASP A 27 1.80 -1.61 8.64
N LEU A 28 1.29 -0.56 9.27
CA LEU A 28 -0.04 -0.03 8.97
C LEU A 28 -0.14 0.47 7.52
N TYR A 29 0.90 1.13 7.02
CA TYR A 29 0.87 1.62 5.64
C TYR A 29 0.88 0.45 4.67
N TYR A 30 1.73 -0.55 4.92
CA TYR A 30 1.82 -1.72 4.07
C TYR A 30 0.48 -2.43 4.00
N LEU A 31 -0.20 -2.61 5.14
CA LEU A 31 -1.54 -3.19 5.17
C LEU A 31 -2.55 -2.35 4.36
N CYS A 32 -2.52 -1.03 4.49
CA CYS A 32 -3.36 -0.15 3.67
C CYS A 32 -2.98 -0.19 2.18
N LEU A 33 -1.70 -0.22 1.83
CA LEU A 33 -1.22 -0.31 0.46
C LEU A 33 -1.71 -1.60 -0.21
N MET A 34 -1.50 -2.74 0.45
CA MET A 34 -1.94 -4.04 -0.06
C MET A 34 -3.46 -4.08 -0.26
N MET A 35 -4.23 -3.48 0.67
CA MET A 35 -5.68 -3.37 0.51
C MET A 35 -6.07 -2.46 -0.66
N GLY A 36 -5.39 -1.32 -0.82
CA GLY A 36 -5.64 -0.39 -1.91
C GLY A 36 -5.35 -1.00 -3.28
N LEU A 37 -4.23 -1.70 -3.41
CA LEU A 37 -3.86 -2.41 -4.63
C LEU A 37 -4.86 -3.56 -4.92
N ALA A 38 -5.24 -4.34 -3.90
CA ALA A 38 -6.18 -5.46 -4.07
C ALA A 38 -7.58 -4.98 -4.48
N SER A 39 -8.10 -3.96 -3.79
CA SER A 39 -9.42 -3.36 -4.05
C SER A 39 -9.45 -2.35 -5.20
N LYS A 40 -8.29 -2.07 -5.83
CA LYS A 40 -8.10 -1.03 -6.87
C LYS A 40 -8.53 0.38 -6.43
N ASN A 41 -8.47 0.68 -5.13
CA ASN A 41 -8.86 1.98 -4.60
C ASN A 41 -7.67 2.93 -4.47
N LYS A 42 -7.84 4.14 -5.00
CA LYS A 42 -6.93 5.27 -4.85
C LYS A 42 -7.67 6.44 -4.24
N SER A 43 -6.98 7.18 -3.38
CA SER A 43 -7.46 8.48 -2.92
C SER A 43 -6.31 9.45 -2.72
N THR A 44 -6.62 10.73 -2.59
CA THR A 44 -5.61 11.77 -2.44
C THR A 44 -4.83 11.56 -1.13
N PRO A 45 -3.51 11.32 -1.18
CA PRO A 45 -2.70 11.18 0.01
C PRO A 45 -2.52 12.54 0.71
N ASP A 46 -2.24 12.51 2.02
CA ASP A 46 -1.84 13.71 2.76
C ASP A 46 -0.34 14.01 2.50
N PRO A 47 -0.02 15.16 1.87
CA PRO A 47 1.34 15.50 1.46
C PRO A 47 2.30 15.76 2.61
N SER A 48 1.81 15.98 3.85
CA SER A 48 2.65 16.34 5.00
C SER A 48 3.52 15.20 5.56
N HIS A 49 3.34 13.96 5.08
CA HIS A 49 3.89 12.75 5.71
C HIS A 49 4.49 11.72 4.75
N SER A 50 4.99 12.14 3.58
CA SER A 50 5.59 11.26 2.55
C SER A 50 7.07 10.93 2.77
N ALA A 51 7.87 11.86 3.32
CA ALA A 51 9.33 11.73 3.37
C ALA A 51 9.87 10.69 4.37
N ASP A 52 9.36 10.65 5.60
CA ASP A 52 9.79 9.67 6.64
C ASP A 52 9.44 8.21 6.27
N PHE A 53 8.51 8.06 5.34
CA PHE A 53 7.97 6.77 4.93
C PHE A 53 8.92 6.01 4.00
N VAL A 54 9.56 6.76 3.10
CA VAL A 54 10.52 6.26 2.11
C VAL A 54 11.69 5.56 2.78
N ASP A 55 12.32 6.16 3.80
CA ASP A 55 13.55 5.62 4.41
C ASP A 55 13.31 4.31 5.20
N ARG A 56 12.09 4.11 5.72
CA ARG A 56 11.71 2.87 6.43
C ARG A 56 11.30 1.76 5.47
N PHE A 57 10.64 2.10 4.35
CA PHE A 57 10.27 1.16 3.27
C PHE A 57 11.49 0.37 2.79
N VAL A 58 12.60 1.07 2.53
CA VAL A 58 13.85 0.46 2.05
C VAL A 58 14.41 -0.55 3.03
N LYS A 59 14.49 -0.19 4.32
CA LYS A 59 15.23 -0.97 5.32
C LYS A 59 14.51 -2.24 5.75
N GLN A 60 13.17 -2.22 5.83
CA GLN A 60 12.41 -3.36 6.36
C GLN A 60 11.98 -4.36 5.27
N HIS A 61 11.87 -3.92 4.01
CA HIS A 61 11.30 -4.72 2.92
C HIS A 61 12.14 -4.77 1.65
N GLU A 62 13.46 -4.54 1.73
CA GLU A 62 14.39 -4.65 0.59
C GLU A 62 14.17 -5.94 -0.24
N ARG A 63 13.83 -7.06 0.43
CA ARG A 63 13.54 -8.34 -0.23
C ARG A 63 12.19 -8.41 -0.95
N GLN A 64 11.17 -7.69 -0.48
CA GLN A 64 9.82 -7.67 -1.05
C GLN A 64 9.53 -6.42 -1.90
N GLN A 65 10.45 -5.46 -1.93
CA GLN A 65 10.33 -4.21 -2.68
C GLN A 65 9.97 -4.44 -4.14
N ASN A 66 10.65 -5.36 -4.83
CA ASN A 66 10.38 -5.69 -6.22
C ASN A 66 8.97 -6.25 -6.43
N LEU A 67 8.44 -7.01 -5.46
CA LEU A 67 7.08 -7.54 -5.52
C LEU A 67 6.05 -6.41 -5.41
N ILE A 68 6.24 -5.50 -4.44
CA ILE A 68 5.35 -4.35 -4.25
C ILE A 68 5.35 -3.45 -5.49
N ILE A 69 6.54 -3.20 -6.07
CA ILE A 69 6.67 -2.45 -7.32
C ILE A 69 5.97 -3.17 -8.48
N GLY A 70 6.10 -4.49 -8.58
CA GLY A 70 5.39 -5.30 -9.56
C GLY A 70 3.87 -5.16 -9.46
N LEU A 71 3.33 -5.25 -8.24
CA LEU A 71 1.89 -5.06 -7.97
C LEU A 71 1.43 -3.64 -8.33
N LEU A 72 2.25 -2.62 -8.04
CA LEU A 72 1.95 -1.23 -8.41
C LEU A 72 1.87 -1.06 -9.94
N ILE A 73 2.82 -1.63 -10.68
CA ILE A 73 2.84 -1.58 -12.15
C ILE A 73 1.60 -2.27 -12.71
N GLN A 74 1.27 -3.46 -12.20
CA GLN A 74 0.09 -4.22 -12.65
C GLN A 74 -1.21 -3.47 -12.36
N ALA A 75 -1.32 -2.82 -11.20
CA ALA A 75 -2.47 -2.00 -10.85
C ALA A 75 -2.61 -0.79 -11.78
N GLU A 76 -1.53 -0.06 -12.07
CA GLU A 76 -1.57 1.11 -12.97
C GLU A 76 -1.80 0.76 -14.44
N LEU A 77 -1.32 -0.40 -14.90
CA LEU A 77 -1.66 -0.94 -16.23
C LEU A 77 -3.16 -1.25 -16.30
N SER A 78 -3.67 -1.95 -15.29
CA SER A 78 -5.08 -2.33 -15.19
C SER A 78 -6.01 -1.13 -15.16
N ASP A 79 -5.68 -0.10 -14.37
CA ASP A 79 -6.43 1.16 -14.26
C ASP A 79 -6.56 1.88 -15.62
N LYS A 80 -5.56 1.71 -16.49
CA LYS A 80 -5.54 2.27 -17.84
C LYS A 80 -6.12 1.34 -18.91
N SER A 81 -6.65 0.18 -18.52
CA SER A 81 -7.08 -0.89 -19.44
C SER A 81 -5.98 -1.33 -20.41
N LEU A 82 -4.73 -1.32 -19.94
CA LEU A 82 -3.55 -1.71 -20.71
C LEU A 82 -3.02 -3.05 -20.24
N THR A 83 -2.32 -3.73 -21.14
CA THR A 83 -1.63 -4.99 -20.86
C THR A 83 -0.12 -4.83 -21.08
N LEU A 84 0.68 -5.81 -20.64
CA LEU A 84 2.11 -5.84 -20.93
C LEU A 84 2.42 -6.04 -22.43
N ASP A 85 1.43 -6.51 -23.21
CA ASP A 85 1.56 -6.68 -24.66
C ASP A 85 1.57 -5.33 -25.40
N ASP A 86 1.05 -4.27 -24.77
CA ASP A 86 1.11 -2.88 -25.23
C ASP A 86 2.50 -2.28 -25.00
N LYS A 87 3.55 -2.91 -25.58
CA LYS A 87 4.97 -2.67 -25.28
C LYS A 87 5.37 -1.19 -25.14
N ASN A 88 4.86 -0.32 -26.01
CA ASN A 88 5.18 1.11 -25.97
C ASN A 88 4.52 1.83 -24.78
N GLN A 89 3.26 1.50 -24.48
CA GLN A 89 2.51 2.11 -23.38
C GLN A 89 2.96 1.54 -22.03
N ALA A 90 3.17 0.22 -21.96
CA ALA A 90 3.76 -0.43 -20.80
C ALA A 90 5.15 0.14 -20.49
N LYS A 91 6.03 0.29 -21.49
CA LYS A 91 7.35 0.91 -21.31
C LYS A 91 7.25 2.35 -20.81
N LYS A 92 6.24 3.11 -21.23
CA LYS A 92 6.01 4.47 -20.72
C LYS A 92 5.65 4.42 -19.24
N ILE A 93 4.70 3.59 -18.84
CA ILE A 93 4.32 3.42 -17.43
C ILE A 93 5.50 3.00 -16.57
N LEU A 94 6.32 2.04 -17.02
CA LEU A 94 7.53 1.66 -16.28
C LEU A 94 8.49 2.85 -16.10
N LYS A 95 8.67 3.69 -17.12
CA LYS A 95 9.52 4.89 -17.01
C LYS A 95 8.94 5.96 -16.10
N ASP A 96 7.62 6.10 -16.10
CA ASP A 96 6.93 7.08 -15.28
C ASP A 96 6.99 6.66 -13.80
N LEU A 97 6.99 5.36 -13.48
CA LEU A 97 6.97 4.85 -12.11
C LEU A 97 8.35 4.48 -11.53
N ILE A 98 9.28 3.95 -12.34
CA ILE A 98 10.51 3.32 -11.86
C ILE A 98 11.71 4.23 -12.12
N ASP A 99 12.50 4.49 -11.07
CA ASP A 99 13.83 5.09 -11.18
C ASP A 99 14.88 4.12 -10.64
N PRO A 100 15.58 3.37 -11.52
CA PRO A 100 16.63 2.44 -11.12
C PRO A 100 17.84 3.12 -10.46
N THR A 101 17.98 4.44 -10.60
CA THR A 101 19.07 5.21 -9.99
C THR A 101 18.77 5.61 -8.55
N ASN A 102 17.48 5.62 -8.18
CA ASN A 102 17.03 5.80 -6.81
C ASN A 102 17.24 4.52 -6.00
N ARG A 103 18.38 4.44 -5.31
CA ARG A 103 18.77 3.25 -4.51
C ARG A 103 17.88 3.00 -3.29
N PHE A 104 17.01 3.94 -2.94
CA PHE A 104 16.13 3.82 -1.79
C PHE A 104 14.83 3.10 -2.21
N THR A 105 14.06 3.69 -3.12
CA THR A 105 12.72 3.17 -3.46
C THR A 105 12.68 2.47 -4.80
N SER A 106 13.69 2.64 -5.67
CA SER A 106 13.63 2.29 -7.09
C SER A 106 12.45 2.92 -7.84
N LEU A 107 11.87 4.00 -7.29
CA LEU A 107 10.70 4.68 -7.83
C LEU A 107 11.00 6.15 -8.09
N THR A 108 10.34 6.70 -9.10
CA THR A 108 10.24 8.14 -9.34
C THR A 108 9.33 8.78 -8.28
N ASP A 109 9.25 10.11 -8.29
CA ASP A 109 8.28 10.84 -7.48
C ASP A 109 6.83 10.46 -7.83
N ASP A 110 6.51 10.31 -9.12
CA ASP A 110 5.17 9.83 -9.53
C ASP A 110 4.90 8.41 -9.03
N GLY A 111 5.88 7.50 -9.11
CA GLY A 111 5.76 6.15 -8.57
C GLY A 111 5.47 6.14 -7.07
N MET A 112 6.13 7.01 -6.32
CA MET A 112 5.86 7.20 -4.89
C MET A 112 4.47 7.79 -4.63
N ASP A 113 4.05 8.77 -5.42
CA ASP A 113 2.72 9.37 -5.31
C ASP A 113 1.62 8.35 -5.60
N LYS A 114 1.79 7.49 -6.61
CA LYS A 114 0.85 6.38 -6.88
C LYS A 114 0.77 5.42 -5.71
N MET A 115 1.91 5.01 -5.17
CA MET A 115 1.93 4.09 -4.02
C MET A 115 1.20 4.71 -2.82
N ASN A 116 1.45 5.98 -2.54
CA ASN A 116 0.77 6.72 -1.48
C ASN A 116 -0.74 6.86 -1.74
N ALA A 117 -1.15 7.05 -3.00
CA ALA A 117 -2.55 7.12 -3.38
C ALA A 117 -3.27 5.78 -3.14
N TYR A 118 -2.65 4.65 -3.47
CA TYR A 118 -3.19 3.32 -3.15
C TYR A 118 -3.24 3.07 -1.64
N ALA A 119 -2.19 3.42 -0.90
CA ALA A 119 -2.21 3.29 0.56
C ALA A 119 -3.31 4.15 1.20
N SER A 120 -3.54 5.36 0.67
CA SER A 120 -4.65 6.22 1.12
C SER A 120 -6.01 5.61 0.78
N GLY A 121 -6.20 5.15 -0.46
CA GLY A 121 -7.46 4.55 -0.91
C GLY A 121 -7.77 3.24 -0.19
N GLY A 122 -6.75 2.43 0.12
CA GLY A 122 -6.90 1.22 0.92
C GLY A 122 -7.33 1.52 2.36
N PHE A 123 -6.85 2.61 2.98
CA PHE A 123 -7.37 3.05 4.27
C PHE A 123 -8.85 3.42 4.20
N ASP A 124 -9.25 4.24 3.22
CA ASP A 124 -10.66 4.61 3.02
C ASP A 124 -11.54 3.37 2.81
N TYR A 125 -11.04 2.39 2.05
CA TYR A 125 -11.71 1.12 1.82
C TYR A 125 -11.88 0.32 3.12
N LEU A 126 -10.82 0.15 3.91
CA LEU A 126 -10.88 -0.55 5.20
C LEU A 126 -11.92 0.10 6.14
N GLN A 127 -11.92 1.43 6.23
CA GLN A 127 -12.87 2.17 7.06
C GLN A 127 -14.32 1.96 6.62
N SER A 128 -14.56 1.78 5.32
CA SER A 128 -15.89 1.47 4.79
C SER A 128 -16.37 0.04 5.10
N LYS A 129 -15.44 -0.89 5.36
CA LYS A 129 -15.73 -2.33 5.56
C LYS A 129 -15.75 -2.78 7.01
N MET A 130 -15.13 -2.02 7.91
CA MET A 130 -15.10 -2.36 9.32
C MET A 130 -15.02 -1.11 10.20
N PRO A 131 -15.56 -1.18 11.43
CA PRO A 131 -15.40 -0.10 12.40
C PRO A 131 -13.95 0.02 12.86
N LYS A 132 -13.67 1.10 13.59
CA LYS A 132 -12.37 1.34 14.23
C LYS A 132 -11.92 0.12 15.04
N PRO A 133 -10.71 -0.42 14.81
CA PRO A 133 -10.25 -1.60 15.51
C PRO A 133 -9.74 -1.25 16.90
N TYR A 134 -10.01 -2.13 17.87
CA TYR A 134 -9.57 -1.98 19.27
C TYR A 134 -8.53 -3.03 19.67
N PHE A 135 -8.54 -4.19 19.01
CA PHE A 135 -7.60 -5.30 19.22
C PHE A 135 -6.94 -5.66 17.89
N ALA A 136 -5.64 -5.94 17.92
CA ALA A 136 -4.85 -6.17 16.71
C ALA A 136 -5.21 -7.51 16.04
N GLU A 137 -5.52 -8.52 16.86
CA GLU A 137 -5.87 -9.88 16.45
C GLU A 137 -7.18 -9.88 15.66
N ASP A 138 -8.22 -9.26 16.21
CA ASP A 138 -9.53 -9.12 15.56
C ASP A 138 -9.41 -8.37 14.23
N PHE A 139 -8.61 -7.30 14.23
CA PHE A 139 -8.32 -6.53 13.03
C PHE A 139 -7.64 -7.39 11.97
N LEU A 140 -6.60 -8.15 12.31
CA LEU A 140 -5.86 -8.97 11.34
C LEU A 140 -6.71 -10.10 10.76
N ILE A 141 -7.55 -10.75 11.57
CA ILE A 141 -8.51 -11.75 11.09
C ILE A 141 -9.43 -11.13 10.03
N ARG A 142 -10.08 -10.02 10.39
CA ARG A 142 -11.02 -9.32 9.49
C ARG A 142 -10.32 -8.78 8.24
N TYR A 143 -9.12 -8.24 8.40
CA TYR A 143 -8.29 -7.73 7.31
C TYR A 143 -7.99 -8.81 6.28
N VAL A 144 -7.59 -10.01 6.72
CA VAL A 144 -7.27 -11.12 5.81
C VAL A 144 -8.51 -11.62 5.07
N GLU A 145 -9.68 -11.68 5.73
CA GLU A 145 -10.95 -12.03 5.08
C GLU A 145 -11.30 -11.04 3.95
N ILE A 146 -11.21 -9.74 4.24
CA ILE A 146 -11.48 -8.69 3.25
C ILE A 146 -10.45 -8.79 2.13
N LEU A 147 -9.16 -8.89 2.46
CA LEU A 147 -8.09 -8.91 1.47
C LEU A 147 -8.26 -10.08 0.50
N LYS A 148 -8.50 -11.30 1.01
CA LYS A 148 -8.75 -12.48 0.16
C LYS A 148 -9.93 -12.25 -0.77
N THR A 149 -11.02 -11.69 -0.25
CA THR A 149 -12.21 -11.38 -1.08
C THR A 149 -11.86 -10.41 -2.21
N GLU A 150 -11.09 -9.36 -1.93
CA GLU A 150 -10.67 -8.41 -2.97
C GLU A 150 -9.68 -9.01 -3.97
N MET A 151 -8.77 -9.86 -3.51
CA MET A 151 -7.85 -10.60 -4.38
C MET A 151 -8.62 -11.51 -5.34
N ASP A 152 -9.62 -12.25 -4.86
CA ASP A 152 -10.43 -13.15 -5.68
C ASP A 152 -11.28 -12.38 -6.71
N ASN A 153 -11.75 -11.17 -6.36
CA ASN A 153 -12.50 -10.31 -7.27
C ASN A 153 -11.59 -9.56 -8.27
N ASN A 154 -10.32 -9.39 -7.94
CA ASN A 154 -9.34 -8.72 -8.76
C ASN A 154 -8.59 -9.72 -9.63
N HIS A 155 -9.12 -9.94 -10.84
CA HIS A 155 -8.51 -10.79 -11.88
C HIS A 155 -7.06 -10.42 -12.27
N ASN A 156 -6.57 -9.26 -11.83
CA ASN A 156 -5.24 -8.75 -12.11
C ASN A 156 -4.37 -8.70 -10.83
N TRP A 157 -4.73 -9.45 -9.78
CA TRP A 157 -3.95 -9.62 -8.56
C TRP A 157 -3.04 -10.84 -8.63
#